data_AF-A0A926H7K9-F1
#
_entry.id   AF-A0A926H7K9-F1
#
_cell.length_a   1.000
_cell.length_b   1.000
_cell.length_c   1.000
_cell.angle_alpha   90.00
_cell.angle_beta   90.00
_cell.angle_gamma   90.00
#
_symmetry.space_group_name_H-M   'P 1'
#
loop_
_entity.id
_entity.type
_entity.pdbx_description
1 polymer ?
#
loop_
_entity_poly.entity_id
_entity_poly.type
_entity_poly.pdbx_seq_one_letter_code
_entity_poly.pdbx_strand_id
1 'polypeptide(L)'
;MGGCPPKRSLAGGDPIETFTNRSHRGKTVKTSNATDVQLVKETRQQMNGKPAIVVVNGSNPMVFSGFEPNANATLLSFNGQDQALLDIISDKAEPSALLPMQMPASMSDVEKQAEDVPFDMACYRNSEGNTYDFGFGLNWKGVMTDARVWRYR
;
A
#
# COMPACT_ATOMS: atom_id res chain seq x y z
N MET A 1 -2.64 13.19 -19.03
CA MET A 1 -3.84 12.46 -19.48
C MET A 1 -3.89 11.15 -18.69
N GLY A 2 -4.52 11.12 -17.51
CA GLY A 2 -4.67 9.88 -16.73
C GLY A 2 -5.93 9.13 -17.17
N GLY A 3 -5.75 8.07 -17.95
CA GLY A 3 -6.83 7.37 -18.66
C GLY A 3 -7.49 6.22 -17.90
N CYS A 4 -8.64 5.78 -18.40
CA CYS A 4 -9.28 4.50 -18.06
C CYS A 4 -8.36 3.33 -18.47
N PRO A 5 -8.43 2.13 -17.86
CA PRO A 5 -7.54 0.98 -18.14
C PRO A 5 -7.35 0.77 -19.62
N PRO A 6 -6.20 0.35 -20.14
CA PRO A 6 -5.96 0.35 -21.58
C PRO A 6 -6.99 -0.51 -22.34
N LYS A 7 -7.42 -0.08 -23.54
CA LYS A 7 -8.32 -0.87 -24.42
C LYS A 7 -7.71 -2.23 -24.79
N ARG A 8 -6.39 -2.23 -24.94
CA ARG A 8 -5.57 -3.41 -25.22
C ARG A 8 -4.42 -3.44 -24.24
N SER A 9 -4.34 -4.53 -23.48
CA SER A 9 -3.24 -4.79 -22.55
C SER A 9 -2.00 -5.28 -23.30
N LEU A 10 -0.82 -4.92 -22.79
CA LEU A 10 0.48 -5.40 -23.25
C LEU A 10 0.85 -6.74 -22.60
N ALA A 11 0.19 -7.09 -21.49
CA ALA A 11 0.47 -8.27 -20.70
C ALA A 11 -0.15 -9.59 -21.23
N GLY A 12 -0.77 -9.59 -22.41
CA GLY A 12 -1.39 -10.80 -23.00
C GLY A 12 -0.57 -11.42 -24.12
N GLY A 13 -0.84 -12.69 -24.43
CA GLY A 13 -0.17 -13.40 -25.53
C GLY A 13 0.94 -14.35 -25.08
N ASP A 14 0.81 -14.91 -23.87
CA ASP A 14 1.63 -16.05 -23.45
C ASP A 14 1.44 -17.22 -24.44
N PRO A 15 2.49 -18.01 -24.76
CA PRO A 15 2.36 -19.16 -25.66
C PRO A 15 1.27 -20.18 -25.28
N ILE A 16 0.86 -20.25 -24.01
CA ILE A 16 -0.22 -21.14 -23.54
C ILE A 16 -1.62 -20.49 -23.62
N GLU A 17 -1.71 -19.20 -23.93
CA GLU A 17 -2.96 -18.47 -24.05
C GLU A 17 -3.45 -18.43 -25.51
N THR A 18 -4.76 -18.56 -25.70
CA THR A 18 -5.39 -18.40 -27.02
C THR A 18 -5.78 -16.95 -27.34
N PHE A 19 -5.43 -16.00 -26.48
CA PHE A 19 -5.78 -14.58 -26.61
C PHE A 19 -4.57 -13.68 -26.33
N THR A 20 -4.58 -12.46 -26.88
CA THR A 20 -3.46 -11.50 -26.79
C THR A 20 -3.82 -10.22 -26.03
N ASN A 21 -4.98 -10.17 -25.37
CA ASN A 21 -5.46 -8.99 -24.67
C ASN A 21 -6.00 -9.35 -23.27
N ARG A 22 -5.26 -8.97 -22.22
CA ARG A 22 -5.66 -9.08 -20.81
C ARG A 22 -6.38 -7.84 -20.26
N SER A 23 -6.84 -6.93 -21.11
CA SER A 23 -7.50 -5.70 -20.65
C SER A 23 -8.69 -6.00 -19.72
N HIS A 24 -8.77 -5.20 -18.67
CA HIS A 24 -9.86 -5.19 -17.69
C HIS A 24 -10.76 -3.96 -17.85
N ARG A 25 -10.63 -3.19 -18.94
CA ARG A 25 -11.47 -2.03 -19.21
C ARG A 25 -12.96 -2.42 -19.20
N GLY A 26 -13.75 -1.72 -18.38
CA GLY A 26 -15.18 -1.96 -18.24
C GLY A 26 -15.55 -3.15 -17.35
N LYS A 27 -14.56 -3.86 -16.79
CA LYS A 27 -14.78 -4.86 -15.75
C LYS A 27 -14.73 -4.16 -14.39
N THR A 28 -15.45 -4.71 -13.42
CA THR A 28 -15.41 -4.24 -12.03
C THR A 28 -15.20 -5.43 -11.11
N VAL A 29 -14.59 -5.17 -9.96
CA VAL A 29 -14.36 -6.16 -8.92
C VAL A 29 -14.83 -5.60 -7.59
N LYS A 30 -15.39 -6.46 -6.73
CA LYS A 30 -15.64 -6.14 -5.34
C LYS A 30 -14.37 -6.44 -4.54
N THR A 31 -13.89 -5.48 -3.77
CA THR A 31 -12.69 -5.71 -2.96
C THR A 31 -12.94 -6.80 -1.91
N SER A 32 -11.94 -7.65 -1.69
CA SER A 32 -11.98 -8.73 -0.69
C SER A 32 -11.79 -8.21 0.74
N ASN A 33 -11.11 -7.08 0.91
CA ASN A 33 -10.74 -6.52 2.22
C ASN A 33 -11.73 -5.47 2.77
N ALA A 34 -12.94 -5.36 2.21
CA ALA A 34 -13.92 -4.37 2.65
C ALA A 34 -14.30 -4.55 4.13
N THR A 35 -14.35 -5.81 4.58
CA THR A 35 -14.60 -6.19 5.97
C THR A 35 -13.48 -5.72 6.90
N ASP A 36 -12.23 -5.71 6.44
CA ASP A 36 -11.08 -5.35 7.26
C ASP A 36 -11.08 -3.85 7.56
N VAL A 37 -11.44 -3.03 6.56
CA VAL A 37 -11.62 -1.59 6.75
C VAL A 37 -12.72 -1.30 7.77
N GLN A 38 -13.82 -2.05 7.71
CA GLN A 38 -14.91 -1.92 8.68
C GLN A 38 -14.47 -2.37 10.08
N LEU A 39 -13.74 -3.48 10.19
CA LEU A 39 -13.18 -3.99 11.42
C LEU A 39 -12.30 -2.95 12.13
N VAL A 40 -11.41 -2.27 11.39
CA VAL A 40 -10.55 -1.22 11.97
C VAL A 40 -11.38 -0.06 12.50
N LYS A 41 -12.40 0.39 11.77
CA LYS A 41 -13.30 1.48 12.19
C LYS A 41 -14.08 1.12 13.45
N GLU A 42 -14.69 -0.07 13.49
CA GLU A 42 -15.46 -0.55 14.63
C GLU A 42 -14.56 -0.75 15.86
N THR A 43 -13.38 -1.34 15.68
CA THR A 43 -12.39 -1.50 16.75
C THR A 43 -11.99 -0.14 17.32
N ARG A 44 -11.70 0.85 16.46
CA ARG A 44 -11.36 2.21 16.91
C ARG A 44 -12.48 2.85 17.74
N GLN A 45 -13.73 2.65 17.35
CA GLN A 45 -14.89 3.11 18.12
C GLN A 45 -14.96 2.43 19.49
N GLN A 46 -14.79 1.11 19.54
CA GLN A 46 -14.83 0.33 20.78
C GLN A 46 -13.66 0.61 21.73
N MET A 47 -12.50 0.99 21.20
CA MET A 47 -11.32 1.35 21.99
C MET A 47 -11.52 2.62 22.84
N ASN A 48 -12.59 3.39 22.60
CA ASN A 48 -13.02 4.53 23.41
C ASN A 48 -11.87 5.52 23.72
N GLY A 49 -11.17 5.95 22.67
CA GLY A 49 -10.07 6.90 22.75
C GLY A 49 -8.69 6.31 23.07
N LYS A 50 -8.58 5.02 23.40
CA LYS A 50 -7.28 4.36 23.55
C LYS A 50 -6.55 4.27 22.20
N PRO A 51 -5.21 4.42 22.17
CA PRO A 51 -4.44 4.27 20.95
C PRO A 51 -4.66 2.92 20.27
N ALA A 52 -4.78 2.92 18.94
CA ALA A 52 -4.94 1.72 18.14
C ALA A 52 -3.78 1.60 17.14
N ILE A 53 -3.04 0.49 17.19
CA ILE A 53 -1.99 0.15 16.22
C ILE A 53 -2.59 -0.85 15.24
N VAL A 54 -2.53 -0.54 13.94
CA VAL A 54 -3.01 -1.44 12.88
C VAL A 54 -1.81 -2.12 12.24
N VAL A 55 -1.77 -3.44 12.32
CA VAL A 55 -0.80 -4.26 11.57
C VAL A 55 -1.49 -4.74 10.30
N VAL A 56 -0.93 -4.37 9.16
CA VAL A 56 -1.40 -4.78 7.85
C VAL A 56 -0.43 -5.82 7.31
N ASN A 57 -0.91 -7.04 7.06
CA ASN A 57 -0.16 -8.01 6.27
C ASN A 57 -0.62 -7.92 4.81
N GLY A 58 0.20 -7.28 3.97
CA GLY A 58 -0.09 -7.05 2.56
C GLY A 58 0.82 -7.86 1.64
N SER A 59 0.37 -8.15 0.43
CA SER A 59 1.20 -8.74 -0.63
C SER A 59 1.34 -7.84 -1.85
N ASN A 60 0.51 -6.81 -1.96
CA ASN A 60 0.41 -5.91 -3.11
C ASN A 60 0.15 -4.47 -2.63
N PRO A 61 0.32 -3.46 -3.51
CA PRO A 61 -0.08 -2.10 -3.20
C PRO A 61 -1.55 -2.01 -2.80
N MET A 62 -1.86 -1.13 -1.86
CA MET A 62 -3.22 -0.96 -1.35
C MET A 62 -3.56 0.50 -1.09
N VAL A 63 -4.86 0.79 -1.06
CA VAL A 63 -5.39 2.13 -0.80
C VAL A 63 -5.56 2.33 0.71
N PHE A 64 -4.69 3.14 1.32
CA PHE A 64 -4.64 3.35 2.78
C PHE A 64 -5.77 4.25 3.32
N SER A 65 -6.34 5.11 2.46
CA SER A 65 -7.35 6.10 2.85
C SER A 65 -8.58 5.51 3.53
N GLY A 66 -8.89 4.23 3.29
CA GLY A 66 -10.04 3.56 3.89
C GLY A 66 -9.94 3.37 5.40
N PHE A 67 -8.74 3.15 5.94
CA PHE A 67 -8.53 2.75 7.34
C PHE A 67 -7.53 3.63 8.10
N GLU A 68 -6.52 4.22 7.45
CA GLU A 68 -5.43 4.94 8.11
C GLU A 68 -5.90 6.03 9.08
N PRO A 69 -6.97 6.82 8.79
CA PRO A 69 -7.47 7.83 9.73
C PRO A 69 -7.99 7.27 11.07
N ASN A 70 -8.20 5.95 11.16
CA ASN A 70 -8.66 5.25 12.36
C ASN A 70 -7.51 4.58 13.14
N ALA A 71 -6.28 4.68 12.64
CA ALA A 71 -5.08 4.13 13.26
C ALA A 71 -4.23 5.26 13.87
N ASN A 72 -3.63 5.01 15.04
CA ASN A 72 -2.60 5.88 15.60
C ASN A 72 -1.21 5.56 15.07
N ALA A 73 -0.98 4.29 14.71
CA ALA A 73 0.22 3.83 14.03
C ALA A 73 -0.16 2.68 13.10
N THR A 74 0.53 2.57 11.98
CA THR A 74 0.37 1.47 11.03
C THR A 74 1.71 0.78 10.82
N LEU A 75 1.73 -0.54 11.02
CA LEU A 75 2.85 -1.39 10.62
C LEU A 75 2.44 -2.18 9.38
N LEU A 76 3.22 -2.06 8.31
CA LEU A 76 3.03 -2.84 7.10
C LEU A 76 4.03 -4.00 7.08
N SER A 77 3.51 -5.22 7.00
CA SER A 77 4.27 -6.46 6.86
C SER A 77 3.98 -7.08 5.49
N PHE A 78 4.99 -7.65 4.86
CA PHE A 78 4.86 -8.42 3.61
C PHE A 78 5.13 -9.90 3.89
N ASN A 79 4.29 -10.51 4.73
CA ASN A 79 4.47 -11.86 5.29
C ASN A 79 5.76 -12.01 6.13
N GLY A 80 6.11 -10.95 6.88
CA GLY A 80 7.15 -11.01 7.90
C GLY A 80 6.75 -11.83 9.12
N GLN A 81 7.70 -12.10 10.01
CA GLN A 81 7.45 -12.84 11.24
C GLN A 81 6.74 -11.97 12.28
N ASP A 82 5.74 -12.53 12.97
CA ASP A 82 5.03 -11.85 14.05
C ASP A 82 5.96 -11.39 15.18
N GLN A 83 7.02 -12.16 15.46
CA GLN A 83 8.04 -11.79 16.45
C GLN A 83 8.70 -10.44 16.12
N ALA A 84 9.02 -10.19 14.85
CA ALA A 84 9.63 -8.93 14.44
C ALA A 84 8.67 -7.75 14.62
N LEU A 85 7.38 -7.95 14.36
CA LEU A 85 6.35 -6.93 14.61
C LEU A 85 6.22 -6.63 16.11
N LEU A 86 6.19 -7.67 16.95
CA LEU A 86 6.13 -7.51 18.40
C LEU A 86 7.39 -6.85 18.97
N ASP A 87 8.57 -7.15 18.43
CA ASP A 87 9.82 -6.51 18.84
C ASP A 87 9.82 -5.02 18.49
N ILE A 88 9.25 -4.62 17.35
CA ILE A 88 9.07 -3.20 17.00
C ILE A 88 8.05 -2.54 17.94
N ILE A 89 6.89 -3.15 18.16
CA ILE A 89 5.83 -2.59 19.01
C ILE A 89 6.30 -2.43 20.47
N SER A 90 7.17 -3.33 20.93
CA SER A 90 7.72 -3.33 22.29
C SER A 90 9.06 -2.58 22.44
N ASP A 91 9.46 -1.81 21.42
CA ASP A 91 10.70 -1.01 21.40
C ASP A 91 11.98 -1.84 21.62
N LYS A 92 11.97 -3.12 21.24
CA LYS A 92 13.17 -3.97 21.21
C LYS A 92 13.96 -3.81 19.92
N ALA A 93 13.32 -3.31 18.86
CA ALA A 93 13.94 -3.05 17.57
C ALA A 93 13.35 -1.79 16.92
N GLU A 94 14.22 -0.95 16.34
CA GLU A 94 13.79 0.21 15.57
C GLU A 94 13.39 -0.21 14.14
N PRO A 95 12.24 0.24 13.61
CA PRO A 95 11.86 -0.05 12.23
C PRO A 95 12.81 0.65 11.26
N SER A 96 13.18 -0.06 10.20
CA SER A 96 14.18 0.40 9.23
C SER A 96 13.86 0.04 7.77
N ALA A 97 12.65 -0.49 7.54
CA ALA A 97 12.20 -0.93 6.22
C ALA A 97 11.81 0.24 5.32
N LEU A 98 12.04 0.09 4.02
CA LEU A 98 11.61 1.02 2.98
C LEU A 98 10.58 0.31 2.10
N LEU A 99 9.58 1.04 1.61
CA LEU A 99 8.54 0.51 0.74
C LEU A 99 9.15 0.00 -0.59
N PRO A 100 8.87 -1.26 -0.99
CA PRO A 100 9.37 -1.82 -2.24
C PRO A 100 8.50 -1.44 -3.46
N MET A 101 7.40 -0.71 -3.25
CA MET A 101 6.41 -0.37 -4.27
C MET A 101 5.65 0.91 -3.86
N GLN A 102 5.09 1.61 -4.84
CA GLN A 102 4.19 2.75 -4.62
C GLN A 102 2.86 2.29 -4.02
N MET A 103 2.31 3.06 -3.08
CA MET A 103 0.97 2.82 -2.54
C MET A 103 -0.04 3.78 -3.18
N PRO A 104 -1.09 3.29 -3.87
CA PRO A 104 -2.04 4.14 -4.59
C PRO A 104 -2.78 5.10 -3.66
N ALA A 105 -2.99 6.34 -4.11
CA ALA A 105 -3.90 7.27 -3.45
C ALA A 105 -5.36 6.82 -3.56
N SER A 106 -5.75 6.17 -4.67
CA SER A 106 -7.09 5.67 -4.90
C SER A 106 -7.13 4.51 -5.91
N MET A 107 -8.26 3.80 -5.98
CA MET A 107 -8.49 2.84 -7.06
C MET A 107 -8.46 3.50 -8.44
N SER A 108 -8.83 4.78 -8.55
CA SER A 108 -8.69 5.48 -9.84
C SER A 108 -7.24 5.60 -10.29
N ASP A 109 -6.28 5.68 -9.37
CA ASP A 109 -4.87 5.77 -9.70
C ASP A 109 -4.31 4.41 -10.13
N VAL A 110 -4.79 3.33 -9.52
CA VAL A 110 -4.51 1.94 -9.97
C VAL A 110 -4.99 1.73 -11.41
N GLU A 111 -6.22 2.13 -11.72
CA GLU A 111 -6.82 1.94 -13.05
C GLU A 111 -6.16 2.80 -14.14
N LYS A 112 -5.46 3.88 -13.76
CA LYS A 112 -4.72 4.77 -14.65
C LYS A 112 -3.29 4.31 -14.92
N GLN A 113 -2.77 3.42 -14.08
CA GLN A 113 -1.41 2.92 -14.16
C GLN A 113 -1.17 2.27 -15.53
N ALA A 114 -0.06 2.64 -16.17
CA ALA A 114 0.40 1.98 -17.38
C ALA A 114 1.08 0.65 -17.02
N GLU A 115 0.73 -0.40 -17.75
CA GLU A 115 1.20 -1.77 -17.48
C GLU A 115 2.73 -1.93 -17.62
N ASP A 116 3.39 -1.03 -18.36
CA ASP A 116 4.80 -1.06 -18.71
C ASP A 116 5.63 0.10 -18.14
N VAL A 117 5.00 1.04 -17.43
CA VAL A 117 5.70 2.21 -16.87
C VAL A 117 5.82 2.07 -15.36
N PRO A 118 7.04 1.98 -14.81
CA PRO A 118 7.21 1.98 -13.37
C PRO A 118 6.96 3.37 -12.79
N PHE A 119 6.46 3.40 -11.57
CA PHE A 119 6.35 4.60 -10.73
C PHE A 119 5.45 5.73 -11.26
N ASP A 120 4.47 5.42 -12.11
CA ASP A 120 3.58 6.40 -12.77
C ASP A 120 2.28 6.68 -11.99
N MET A 121 2.17 6.19 -10.75
CA MET A 121 0.96 6.27 -9.94
C MET A 121 1.02 7.44 -8.94
N ALA A 122 -0.11 8.14 -8.78
CA ALA A 122 -0.26 9.08 -7.68
C ALA A 122 -0.28 8.32 -6.33
N CYS A 123 0.68 8.62 -5.47
CA CYS A 123 0.85 7.92 -4.20
C CYS A 123 0.00 8.52 -3.08
N TYR A 124 -0.46 7.67 -2.17
CA TYR A 124 -1.21 8.10 -0.98
C TYR A 124 -0.37 9.04 -0.12
N ARG A 125 -1.00 10.13 0.35
CA ARG A 125 -0.41 11.07 1.30
C ARG A 125 -1.21 11.03 2.60
N ASN A 126 -0.54 10.74 3.71
CA ASN A 126 -1.18 10.64 5.01
C ASN A 126 -1.44 12.02 5.62
N SER A 127 -2.09 12.03 6.79
CA SER A 127 -2.44 13.27 7.52
C SER A 127 -1.23 14.08 8.00
N GLU A 128 -0.07 13.45 8.20
CA GLU A 128 1.20 14.11 8.56
C GLU A 128 1.97 14.65 7.35
N GLY A 129 1.43 14.45 6.14
CA GLY A 129 2.03 14.93 4.90
C GLY A 129 3.07 14.00 4.28
N ASN A 130 3.27 12.80 4.83
CA ASN A 130 4.15 11.76 4.29
C ASN A 130 3.50 11.08 3.08
N THR A 131 4.27 10.90 2.02
CA THR A 131 3.81 10.21 0.80
C THR A 131 4.37 8.80 0.75
N TYR A 132 3.50 7.80 0.58
CA TYR A 132 3.85 6.38 0.57
C TYR A 132 4.31 5.94 -0.83
N ASP A 133 5.42 6.54 -1.26
CA ASP A 133 6.09 6.28 -2.53
C ASP A 133 7.16 5.18 -2.37
N PHE A 134 7.70 4.70 -3.49
CA PHE A 134 8.83 3.77 -3.48
C PHE A 134 10.00 4.36 -2.66
N GLY A 135 10.58 3.52 -1.80
CA GLY A 135 11.69 3.91 -0.93
C GLY A 135 11.28 4.75 0.29
N PHE A 136 9.99 5.02 0.52
CA PHE A 136 9.53 5.66 1.76
C PHE A 136 9.63 4.70 2.95
N GLY A 137 10.04 5.22 4.11
CA GLY A 137 10.08 4.48 5.37
C GLY A 137 10.19 5.41 6.57
N LEU A 138 9.79 4.91 7.73
CA LEU A 138 9.87 5.62 9.01
C LEU A 138 10.74 4.83 9.99
N ASN A 139 11.48 5.56 10.82
CA ASN A 139 12.12 5.05 12.02
C ASN A 139 11.69 5.91 13.23
N TRP A 140 12.29 5.70 14.41
CA TRP A 140 11.91 6.45 15.62
C TRP A 140 12.27 7.93 15.56
N LYS A 141 13.13 8.34 14.61
CA LYS A 141 13.49 9.73 14.34
C LYS A 141 12.64 10.38 13.24
N GLY A 142 11.72 9.64 12.64
CA GLY A 142 10.82 10.12 11.58
C GLY A 142 11.17 9.56 10.20
N VAL A 143 11.02 10.38 9.16
CA VAL A 143 11.23 9.96 7.76
C VAL A 143 12.68 9.64 7.50
N MET A 144 12.91 8.45 6.95
CA MET A 144 14.25 7.96 6.66
C MET A 144 14.84 8.66 5.43
N THR A 145 16.12 9.04 5.52
CA THR A 145 16.88 9.73 4.45
C THR A 145 18.30 9.16 4.28
N ASP A 146 18.50 7.91 4.73
CA ASP A 146 19.80 7.23 4.68
C ASP A 146 20.22 6.85 3.26
N ALA A 147 21.46 6.33 3.12
CA ALA A 147 22.07 6.01 1.83
C ALA A 147 21.23 5.07 0.95
N ARG A 148 20.34 4.25 1.52
CA ARG A 148 19.45 3.36 0.76
C ARG A 148 18.38 4.16 0.02
N VAL A 149 17.83 5.20 0.66
CA VAL A 149 16.83 6.08 0.03
C VAL A 149 17.42 6.76 -1.20
N TRP A 150 18.66 7.26 -1.09
CA TRP A 150 19.40 7.87 -2.20
C TRP A 150 19.81 6.88 -3.29
N ARG A 151 19.98 5.60 -2.95
CA ARG A 151 20.35 4.56 -3.92
C ARG A 151 19.16 4.12 -4.76
N TYR A 152 17.97 4.13 -4.18
CA TYR A 152 16.77 3.58 -4.78
C TYR A 152 15.89 4.63 -5.47
N ARG A 153 15.93 5.90 -5.02
CA ARG A 153 15.24 7.02 -5.68
C ARG A 153 16.18 7.76 -6.63
#